data_AF-A0A4R0JEZ1-F1
#
_entry.id   AF-A0A4R0JEZ1-F1
#
_cell.length_a   1.000
_cell.length_b   1.000
_cell.length_c   1.000
_cell.angle_alpha   90.00
_cell.angle_beta   90.00
_cell.angle_gamma   90.00
#
_symmetry.space_group_name_H-M   'P 1'
#
loop_
_entity.id
_entity.type
_entity.pdbx_description
1 polymer ?
#
loop_
_entity_poly.entity_id
_entity_poly.type
_entity_poly.pdbx_seq_one_letter_code
_entity_poly.pdbx_strand_id
1 'polypeptide(L)' 'MNRSDEDRAITEVIDRLAKQFPRVPAEQVAQAVSQSRPEFEEVPVRDFVPLFVERGAKARLREMA' A
#
# COMPACT_ATOMS: atom_id res chain seq x y z
N MET A 1 -7.69 -10.74 -10.30
CA MET A 1 -6.83 -10.95 -9.11
C MET A 1 -7.67 -11.53 -7.97
N ASN A 2 -7.17 -12.52 -7.21
CA ASN A 2 -7.82 -12.97 -5.96
C ASN A 2 -7.18 -12.31 -4.72
N ARG A 3 -7.69 -12.56 -3.50
CA ARG A 3 -7.13 -11.95 -2.27
C ARG A 3 -5.66 -12.33 -2.00
N SER A 4 -5.25 -13.57 -2.30
CA SER A 4 -3.85 -14.00 -2.10
C SER A 4 -2.89 -13.31 -3.07
N ASP A 5 -3.32 -13.12 -4.33
CA ASP A 5 -2.56 -12.34 -5.30
C ASP A 5 -2.44 -10.87 -4.84
N GLU A 6 -3.54 -10.29 -4.34
CA GLU A 6 -3.55 -8.94 -3.76
C GLU A 6 -2.57 -8.82 -2.59
N ASP A 7 -2.59 -9.74 -1.63
CA ASP A 7 -1.68 -9.71 -0.48
C ASP A 7 -0.20 -9.69 -0.92
N ARG A 8 0.14 -10.50 -1.94
CA ARG A 8 1.48 -10.48 -2.53
C ARG A 8 1.81 -9.14 -3.19
N ALA A 9 0.90 -8.61 -4.00
CA ALA A 9 1.10 -7.30 -4.63
C ALA A 9 1.21 -6.16 -3.61
N ILE A 10 0.48 -6.22 -2.50
CA ILE A 10 0.57 -5.27 -1.40
C ILE A 10 1.94 -5.36 -0.71
N THR A 11 2.51 -6.55 -0.57
CA THR A 11 3.87 -6.73 -0.02
C THR A 11 4.91 -6.08 -0.94
N GLU A 12 4.79 -6.28 -2.26
CA GLU A 12 5.65 -5.62 -3.25
C GLU A 12 5.50 -4.09 -3.25
N VAL A 13 4.30 -3.58 -2.97
CA VAL A 13 4.03 -2.15 -2.78
C VAL A 13 4.82 -1.63 -1.57
N ILE A 14 4.77 -2.31 -0.42
CA ILE A 14 5.51 -1.90 0.79
C ILE A 14 7.02 -1.81 0.49
N ASP A 15 7.59 -2.83 -0.13
CA ASP A 15 9.02 -2.86 -0.48
C ASP A 15 9.41 -1.70 -1.40
N ARG A 16 8.57 -1.42 -2.40
CA ARG A 16 8.81 -0.32 -3.35
C ARG A 16 8.70 1.04 -2.67
N LEU A 17 7.74 1.23 -1.78
CA LEU A 17 7.58 2.48 -1.03
C LEU A 17 8.71 2.69 -0.03
N ALA A 18 9.16 1.65 0.67
CA ALA A 18 10.31 1.74 1.57
C ALA A 18 11.58 2.19 0.84
N LYS A 19 11.78 1.73 -0.40
CA LYS A 19 12.87 2.20 -1.27
C LYS A 19 12.69 3.65 -1.75
N GLN A 20 11.45 4.09 -1.98
CA GLN A 20 11.14 5.45 -2.44
C GLN A 20 11.21 6.50 -1.31
N PHE A 21 10.93 6.09 -0.07
CA PHE A 21 10.91 6.95 1.12
C PHE A 21 11.95 6.49 2.15
N PRO A 22 13.27 6.51 1.83
CA PRO A 22 14.30 5.93 2.69
C PRO A 22 14.48 6.65 4.04
N ARG A 23 13.89 7.85 4.22
CA ARG A 23 13.89 8.61 5.48
C ARG A 23 12.74 8.22 6.41
N VAL A 24 11.73 7.50 5.90
CA VAL A 24 10.58 7.04 6.68
C VAL A 24 10.85 5.60 7.14
N PRO A 25 10.69 5.28 8.44
CA PRO A 25 10.85 3.91 8.93
C PRO A 25 9.94 2.92 8.19
N ALA A 26 10.46 1.73 7.87
CA ALA A 26 9.72 0.70 7.13
C ALA A 26 8.39 0.32 7.80
N GLU A 27 8.32 0.36 9.13
CA GLU A 27 7.09 0.14 9.89
C GLU A 27 6.01 1.19 9.59
N GLN A 28 6.40 2.47 9.48
CA GLN A 28 5.48 3.55 9.11
C GLN A 28 5.03 3.43 7.65
N VAL A 29 5.89 2.94 6.75
CA VAL A 29 5.52 2.60 5.37
C VAL A 29 4.46 1.50 5.35
N ALA A 30 4.67 0.41 6.07
CA ALA A 30 3.71 -0.68 6.19
C ALA A 30 2.38 -0.19 6.79
N GLN A 31 2.43 0.68 7.80
CA GLN A 31 1.25 1.29 8.41
C GLN A 31 0.48 2.16 7.41
N ALA A 32 1.15 3.02 6.64
CA ALA A 32 0.51 3.88 5.64
C ALA A 32 -0.20 3.06 4.54
N VAL A 33 0.40 1.94 4.13
CA VAL A 33 -0.21 0.97 3.21
C VAL A 33 -1.43 0.31 3.84
N SER A 34 -1.30 -0.19 5.07
CA SER A 34 -2.40 -0.83 5.81
C SER A 34 -3.60 0.11 5.97
N GLN A 35 -3.37 1.40 6.27
CA GLN A 35 -4.42 2.41 6.41
C GLN A 35 -5.15 2.73 5.09
N SER A 36 -4.55 2.40 3.94
CA SER A 36 -5.14 2.69 2.62
C SER A 36 -5.95 1.53 2.06
N ARG A 37 -5.95 0.35 2.71
CA ARG A 37 -6.59 -0.89 2.24
C ARG A 37 -8.07 -1.09 2.61
N PRO A 38 -8.57 -0.67 3.80
CA PRO A 38 -9.93 -0.99 4.24
C PRO A 38 -11.05 -0.51 3.32
N GLU A 39 -10.83 0.57 2.57
CA GLU A 39 -11.79 1.13 1.60
C GLU A 39 -12.16 0.13 0.48
N PHE A 40 -11.38 -0.94 0.29
CA PHE A 40 -11.56 -1.92 -0.77
C PHE A 40 -12.03 -3.29 -0.28
N GLU A 41 -12.29 -3.50 1.01
CA GLU A 41 -12.66 -4.80 1.57
C GLU A 41 -13.88 -5.43 0.87
N GLU A 42 -14.92 -4.63 0.60
CA GLU A 42 -16.18 -5.08 -0.01
C GLU A 42 -16.15 -5.10 -1.55
N VAL A 43 -15.04 -4.67 -2.17
CA VAL A 43 -14.93 -4.59 -3.63
C VAL A 43 -14.60 -5.97 -4.22
N PRO A 44 -15.41 -6.50 -5.16
CA PRO A 44 -15.19 -7.83 -5.73
C PRO A 44 -14.06 -7.86 -6.78
N VAL A 45 -13.83 -6.74 -7.49
CA VAL A 45 -12.76 -6.62 -8.49
C VAL A 45 -11.49 -6.09 -7.83
N ARG A 46 -10.44 -6.91 -7.80
CA ARG A 46 -9.25 -6.63 -6.97
C ARG A 46 -8.00 -6.24 -7.75
N ASP A 47 -8.04 -6.32 -9.08
CA ASP A 47 -6.89 -6.05 -9.96
C ASP A 47 -6.30 -4.65 -9.80
N PHE A 48 -7.11 -3.67 -9.39
CA PHE A 48 -6.68 -2.28 -9.20
C PHE A 48 -6.46 -1.90 -7.72
N VAL A 49 -6.81 -2.77 -6.79
CA VAL A 49 -6.68 -2.48 -5.34
C VAL A 49 -5.24 -2.15 -4.95
N PRO A 50 -4.20 -2.91 -5.37
CA PRO A 50 -2.82 -2.56 -5.04
C PRO A 50 -2.39 -1.18 -5.55
N LEU A 51 -2.87 -0.77 -6.73
CA LEU A 51 -2.56 0.53 -7.32
C LEU A 51 -3.17 1.68 -6.50
N PHE A 52 -4.43 1.54 -6.08
CA PHE A 52 -5.09 2.56 -5.27
C PHE A 52 -4.51 2.64 -3.85
N VAL A 53 -4.22 1.48 -3.25
CA VAL A 53 -3.52 1.41 -1.95
C VAL A 53 -2.16 2.08 -2.02
N GLU A 54 -1.36 1.80 -3.06
CA GLU A 54 -0.06 2.46 -3.25
C GLU A 54 -0.21 3.97 -3.38
N ARG A 55 -1.20 4.44 -4.15
CA ARG A 55 -1.45 5.89 -4.31
C ARG A 55 -1.84 6.55 -2.99
N GLY A 56 -2.73 5.93 -2.21
CA GLY A 56 -3.14 6.41 -0.90
C GLY A 56 -1.99 6.44 0.10
N ALA A 57 -1.14 5.41 0.09
CA ALA A 57 0.04 5.34 0.94
C ALA A 57 1.08 6.41 0.54
N LYS A 58 1.33 6.63 -0.75
CA LYS A 58 2.23 7.69 -1.24
C LYS A 58 1.79 9.08 -0.81
N ALA A 59 0.49 9.36 -0.82
CA ALA A 59 -0.03 10.64 -0.35
C ALA A 59 0.31 10.86 1.13
N ARG A 60 0.02 9.87 1.99
CA ARG A 60 0.33 9.89 3.42
C ARG A 60 1.84 10.00 3.70
N LEU A 61 2.67 9.22 3.01
CA LEU A 61 4.13 9.21 3.21
C LEU A 61 4.79 10.53 2.83
N ARG A 62 4.24 11.26 1.85
CA ARG A 62 4.73 12.60 1.49
C ARG A 62 4.50 13.64 2.59
N GLU A 63 3.54 13.42 3.48
CA GLU A 63 3.30 14.28 4.64
C GLU A 63 4.28 13.97 5.80
N MET A 64 4.91 12.79 5.78
CA MET A 64 5.83 12.31 6.82
C MET A 64 7.32 12.51 6.48
N ALA A 65 7.64 12.75 5.21
CA ALA A 65 9.01 12.80 4.67
C ALA A 65 9.58 14.23 4.61
#